data_AF-A0A5Q2N0A6-F1
#
_entry.id   AF-A0A5Q2N0A6-F1
#
_cell.length_a   1.000
_cell.length_b   1.000
_cell.length_c   1.000
_cell.angle_alpha   90.00
_cell.angle_beta   90.00
_cell.angle_gamma   90.00
#
_symmetry.space_group_name_H-M   'P 1'
#
loop_
_entity.id
_entity.type
_entity.pdbx_description
1 polymer ?
#
loop_
_entity_poly.entity_id
_entity_poly.type
_entity_poly.pdbx_seq_one_letter_code
_entity_poly.pdbx_strand_id
1 'polypeptide(L)'
;MYFKSFDGDEELARLTEKIEKDQEFDEYDILKLIFLPFMKSKKNKEERTIETVTLAKNINSKNRTFVIGAIIAITDNFLSTSVKKTLMEVLKMTEIEQWIREQGREEGWKEGIQKGLEKGREETVREKTKAALKAGLDVTLVSQIMGLDIEEVQKLKEELNKP
;
A
#
# COMPACT_ATOMS: atom_id res chain seq x y z
N MET A 1 -10.10 23.56 11.27
CA MET A 1 -9.88 24.10 9.92
C MET A 1 -8.93 25.31 9.98
N TYR A 2 -7.74 25.16 10.59
CA TYR A 2 -6.85 26.28 10.93
C TYR A 2 -5.96 26.72 9.76
N PHE A 3 -5.62 25.84 8.82
CA PHE A 3 -4.69 26.15 7.71
C PHE A 3 -5.33 26.87 6.52
N LYS A 4 -6.66 26.86 6.39
CA LYS A 4 -7.36 27.53 5.28
C LYS A 4 -7.34 29.06 5.37
N SER A 5 -6.86 29.65 6.46
CA SER A 5 -6.67 31.10 6.55
C SER A 5 -5.33 31.57 6.01
N PHE A 6 -4.36 30.66 5.85
CA PHE A 6 -3.01 30.98 5.38
C PHE A 6 -2.95 31.01 3.85
N ASP A 7 -2.16 31.95 3.32
CA ASP A 7 -1.84 32.02 1.89
C ASP A 7 -0.71 31.05 1.57
N GLY A 8 -1.05 29.95 0.90
CA GLY A 8 -0.11 28.91 0.51
C GLY A 8 0.73 29.28 -0.70
N ASP A 9 0.29 30.25 -1.52
CA ASP A 9 1.09 30.72 -2.67
C ASP A 9 2.26 31.58 -2.16
N GLU A 10 1.98 32.48 -1.20
CA GLU A 10 2.99 33.29 -0.51
C GLU A 10 3.96 32.40 0.28
N GLU A 11 3.43 31.42 1.02
CA GLU A 11 4.24 30.52 1.83
C GLU A 11 5.14 29.62 0.96
N LEU A 12 4.64 29.13 -0.19
CA LEU A 12 5.48 28.41 -1.15
C LEU A 12 6.65 29.28 -1.62
N ALA A 13 6.37 30.54 -1.99
CA ALA A 13 7.40 31.46 -2.47
C ALA A 13 8.49 31.69 -1.42
N ARG A 14 8.09 31.94 -0.16
CA ARG A 14 9.01 32.12 0.97
C ARG A 14 9.91 30.90 1.17
N LEU A 15 9.33 29.69 1.19
CA LEU A 15 10.09 28.45 1.38
C LEU A 15 11.02 28.16 0.20
N THR A 16 10.61 28.52 -1.02
CA THR A 16 11.43 28.37 -2.23
C THR A 16 12.65 29.29 -2.17
N GLU A 17 12.45 30.57 -1.85
CA GLU A 17 13.54 31.53 -1.68
C GLU A 17 14.54 31.07 -0.59
N LYS A 18 14.04 30.45 0.47
CA LYS A 18 14.88 29.90 1.54
C LYS A 18 15.80 28.77 1.05
N ILE A 19 15.29 27.88 0.18
CA ILE A 19 16.09 26.83 -0.46
C ILE A 19 17.12 27.41 -1.44
N GLU A 20 16.72 28.40 -2.25
CA GLU A 20 17.62 29.07 -3.21
C GLU A 20 18.79 29.77 -2.51
N LYS A 21 18.58 30.25 -1.28
CA LYS A 21 19.61 30.86 -0.42
C LYS A 21 20.40 29.85 0.43
N ASP A 22 20.18 28.54 0.25
CA ASP A 22 20.78 27.46 1.04
C ASP A 22 20.59 27.65 2.56
N GLN A 23 19.42 28.15 2.97
CA GLN A 23 19.08 28.37 4.37
C GLN A 23 18.40 27.14 4.96
N GLU A 24 18.80 26.74 6.17
CA GLU A 24 18.20 25.62 6.88
C GLU A 24 16.75 25.91 7.29
N PHE A 25 15.88 24.90 7.13
CA PHE A 25 14.49 24.96 7.53
C PHE A 25 14.35 24.71 9.03
N ASP A 26 13.63 25.59 9.72
CA ASP A 26 13.24 25.37 11.10
C ASP A 26 12.01 24.46 11.21
N GLU A 27 11.60 24.13 12.44
CA GLU A 27 10.43 23.26 12.68
C GLU A 27 9.13 23.85 12.12
N TYR A 28 8.98 25.18 12.12
CA TYR A 28 7.80 25.86 11.58
C TYR A 28 7.79 25.81 10.05
N ASP A 29 8.93 25.95 9.39
CA ASP A 29 9.07 25.79 7.95
C ASP A 29 8.68 24.37 7.52
N ILE A 30 9.17 23.36 8.26
CA ILE A 30 8.82 21.95 8.01
C ILE A 30 7.32 21.72 8.18
N LEU A 31 6.73 22.24 9.26
CA LEU A 31 5.30 22.09 9.51
C LEU A 31 4.46 22.77 8.41
N LYS A 32 4.82 24.00 8.04
CA LYS A 32 4.14 24.76 6.98
C LYS A 32 4.28 24.08 5.62
N LEU A 33 5.45 23.52 5.32
CA LEU A 33 5.68 22.73 4.11
C LEU A 33 4.76 21.50 4.08
N ILE A 34 4.65 20.75 5.18
CA ILE A 34 3.77 19.59 5.28
C ILE A 34 2.31 20.00 5.01
N PHE A 35 1.84 21.09 5.60
CA PHE A 35 0.45 21.55 5.49
C PHE A 35 0.15 22.44 4.27
N LEU A 36 1.14 22.76 3.44
CA LEU A 36 0.99 23.63 2.27
C LEU A 36 -0.15 23.21 1.33
N PRO A 37 -0.42 21.90 1.07
CA PRO A 37 -1.55 21.44 0.27
C PRO A 37 -2.94 21.81 0.80
N PHE A 38 -3.04 22.20 2.07
CA PHE A 38 -4.28 22.56 2.74
C PHE A 38 -4.50 24.08 2.89
N MET A 39 -3.49 24.87 2.53
CA MET A 39 -3.57 26.33 2.57
C MET A 39 -4.33 26.88 1.36
N LYS A 40 -4.70 28.17 1.39
CA LYS A 40 -5.33 28.82 0.23
C LYS A 40 -4.32 28.90 -0.90
N SER A 41 -4.78 28.64 -2.12
CA SER A 41 -3.91 28.64 -3.29
C SER A 41 -4.77 28.87 -4.52
N LYS A 42 -4.19 29.52 -5.54
CA LYS A 42 -4.82 29.62 -6.87
C LYS A 42 -4.89 28.27 -7.57
N LYS A 43 -3.95 27.37 -7.25
CA LYS A 43 -3.89 25.99 -7.76
C LYS A 43 -4.78 25.07 -6.96
N ASN A 44 -5.23 23.99 -7.61
CA ASN A 44 -5.98 22.95 -6.93
C ASN A 44 -5.09 22.16 -5.96
N LYS A 45 -5.72 21.36 -5.08
CA LYS A 45 -4.99 20.64 -4.02
C LYS A 45 -3.99 19.61 -4.56
N GLU A 46 -4.29 18.95 -5.67
CA GLU A 46 -3.40 17.96 -6.26
C GLU A 46 -2.15 18.63 -6.85
N GLU A 47 -2.35 19.69 -7.64
CA GLU A 47 -1.27 20.51 -8.19
C GLU A 47 -0.37 21.06 -7.07
N ARG A 48 -1.00 21.62 -6.02
CA ARG A 48 -0.27 22.12 -4.84
C ARG A 48 0.51 21.01 -4.16
N THR A 49 -0.03 19.80 -4.06
CA THR A 49 0.69 18.66 -3.47
C THR A 49 1.93 18.29 -4.27
N ILE A 50 1.82 18.25 -5.61
CA ILE A 50 2.96 17.96 -6.49
C ILE A 50 4.06 19.01 -6.30
N GLU A 51 3.71 20.30 -6.25
CA GLU A 51 4.69 21.37 -6.00
C GLU A 51 5.34 21.24 -4.63
N THR A 52 4.54 20.96 -3.60
CA THR A 52 5.01 20.81 -2.22
C THR A 52 6.02 19.67 -2.12
N VAL A 53 5.69 18.50 -2.69
CA VAL A 53 6.58 17.33 -2.69
C VAL A 53 7.84 17.61 -3.51
N THR A 54 7.71 18.30 -4.65
CA THR A 54 8.87 18.69 -5.48
C THR A 54 9.80 19.62 -4.73
N LEU A 55 9.26 20.60 -4.00
CA LEU A 55 10.03 21.50 -3.15
C LEU A 55 10.73 20.71 -2.03
N ALA A 56 10.00 19.81 -1.37
CA ALA A 56 10.53 18.96 -0.31
C ALA A 56 11.74 18.12 -0.76
N LYS A 57 11.84 17.71 -2.04
CA LYS A 57 13.02 16.99 -2.55
C LYS A 57 14.33 17.78 -2.43
N ASN A 58 14.25 19.10 -2.45
CA ASN A 58 15.41 19.99 -2.51
C ASN A 58 15.82 20.52 -1.12
N ILE A 59 15.11 20.17 -0.05
CA ILE A 59 15.46 20.65 1.29
C ILE A 59 16.77 19.99 1.75
N ASN A 60 17.72 20.79 2.20
CA ASN A 60 18.97 20.31 2.78
C ASN A 60 18.75 19.88 4.24
N SER A 61 18.01 18.79 4.45
CA SER A 61 17.65 18.30 5.78
C SER A 61 17.67 16.79 5.84
N LYS A 62 18.15 16.24 6.98
CA LYS A 62 18.02 14.81 7.32
C LYS A 62 16.56 14.34 7.35
N ASN A 63 15.62 15.26 7.50
CA ASN A 63 14.19 14.97 7.59
C ASN A 63 13.48 14.97 6.22
N ARG A 64 14.20 15.15 5.10
CA ARG A 64 13.64 15.20 3.73
C ARG A 64 12.65 14.07 3.45
N THR A 65 13.06 12.84 3.74
CA THR A 65 12.26 11.66 3.48
C THR A 65 10.99 11.61 4.33
N PHE A 66 11.09 12.00 5.61
CA PHE A 66 9.96 12.11 6.51
C PHE A 66 8.95 13.16 6.03
N VAL A 67 9.42 14.33 5.60
CA VAL A 67 8.58 15.43 5.09
C VAL A 67 7.79 14.97 3.87
N ILE A 68 8.46 14.35 2.89
CA ILE A 68 7.80 13.82 1.68
C ILE A 68 6.75 12.77 2.06
N GLY A 69 7.09 11.82 2.94
CA GLY A 69 6.16 10.80 3.41
C GLY A 69 4.95 11.39 4.14
N ALA A 70 5.17 12.39 5.00
CA ALA A 70 4.13 13.07 5.74
C ALA A 70 3.15 13.80 4.80
N ILE A 71 3.67 14.56 3.81
CA ILE A 71 2.84 15.24 2.81
C ILE A 71 1.94 14.22 2.09
N ILE A 72 2.51 13.11 1.61
CA ILE A 72 1.76 12.08 0.89
C ILE A 72 0.68 11.46 1.79
N ALA A 73 1.03 11.11 3.03
CA ALA A 73 0.09 10.50 3.97
C ALA A 73 -1.11 11.41 4.29
N ILE A 74 -0.87 12.70 4.53
CA ILE A 74 -1.98 13.59 4.90
C ILE A 74 -2.86 13.98 3.70
N THR A 75 -2.30 13.97 2.49
CA THR A 75 -3.03 14.39 1.27
C THR A 75 -3.78 13.24 0.61
N ASP A 76 -3.54 11.98 1.00
CA ASP A 76 -4.06 10.77 0.36
C ASP A 76 -5.58 10.80 0.06
N ASN A 77 -6.36 11.41 0.94
CA ASN A 77 -7.83 11.47 0.86
C ASN A 77 -8.38 12.29 -0.32
N PHE A 78 -7.56 13.11 -0.98
CA PHE A 78 -7.98 13.91 -2.14
C PHE A 78 -7.10 13.71 -3.37
N LEU A 79 -6.12 12.81 -3.33
CA LEU A 79 -5.27 12.51 -4.48
C LEU A 79 -5.90 11.44 -5.37
N SER A 80 -5.91 11.71 -6.67
CA SER A 80 -6.20 10.73 -7.71
C SER A 80 -5.08 9.70 -7.83
N THR A 81 -5.41 8.53 -8.38
CA THR A 81 -4.46 7.44 -8.58
C THR A 81 -3.26 7.84 -9.44
N SER A 82 -3.48 8.69 -10.45
CA SER A 82 -2.40 9.22 -11.30
C SER A 82 -1.41 10.06 -10.49
N VAL A 83 -1.91 10.95 -9.64
CA VAL A 83 -1.06 11.80 -8.79
C VAL A 83 -0.34 10.95 -7.75
N LYS A 84 -1.01 9.99 -7.11
CA LYS A 84 -0.37 9.05 -6.16
C LYS A 84 0.82 8.32 -6.81
N LYS A 85 0.69 7.90 -8.08
CA LYS A 85 1.79 7.25 -8.82
C LYS A 85 2.98 8.19 -9.00
N THR A 86 2.73 9.45 -9.40
CA THR A 86 3.78 10.47 -9.53
C THR A 86 4.49 10.74 -8.20
N LEU A 87 3.75 10.88 -7.10
CA LEU A 87 4.35 11.11 -5.78
C LEU A 87 5.14 9.88 -5.30
N MET A 88 4.69 8.68 -5.64
CA MET A 88 5.42 7.45 -5.34
C MET A 88 6.75 7.37 -6.11
N GLU A 89 6.83 7.90 -7.33
CA GLU A 89 8.10 8.01 -8.07
C GLU A 89 9.08 8.97 -7.38
N VAL A 90 8.58 10.03 -6.75
CA VAL A 90 9.42 10.90 -5.92
C VAL A 90 9.92 10.18 -4.67
N LEU A 91 9.05 9.48 -3.95
CA LEU A 91 9.45 8.66 -2.80
C LEU A 91 10.49 7.60 -3.20
N LYS A 92 10.38 7.04 -4.42
CA LYS A 92 11.33 6.02 -4.88
C LYS A 92 12.78 6.50 -5.00
N MET A 93 12.98 7.82 -5.07
CA MET A 93 14.32 8.41 -5.11
C MET A 93 14.91 8.65 -3.71
N THR A 94 14.16 8.34 -2.65
CA THR A 94 14.56 8.57 -1.25
C THR A 94 15.02 7.28 -0.57
N GLU A 95 15.75 7.40 0.54
CA GLU A 95 16.30 6.24 1.28
C GLU A 95 15.22 5.32 1.90
N ILE A 96 13.99 5.82 2.14
CA ILE A 96 12.89 5.00 2.69
C ILE A 96 12.33 4.01 1.66
N GLU A 97 12.61 4.20 0.37
CA GLU A 97 12.14 3.35 -0.72
C GLU A 97 12.55 1.89 -0.50
N GLN A 98 13.82 1.67 -0.15
CA GLN A 98 14.36 0.33 0.06
C GLN A 98 13.65 -0.36 1.23
N TRP A 99 13.39 0.39 2.30
CA TRP A 99 12.69 -0.13 3.46
C TRP A 99 11.24 -0.50 3.15
N ILE A 100 10.49 0.37 2.47
CA ILE A 100 9.10 0.10 2.05
C ILE A 100 9.05 -1.10 1.09
N ARG A 101 9.97 -1.16 0.12
CA ARG A 101 10.04 -2.26 -0.84
C ARG A 101 10.35 -3.59 -0.15
N GLU A 102 11.29 -3.60 0.78
CA GLU A 102 11.66 -4.81 1.52
C GLU A 102 10.52 -5.28 2.42
N GLN A 103 9.86 -4.38 3.16
CA GLN A 103 8.66 -4.69 3.95
C GLN A 103 7.56 -5.29 3.05
N GLY A 104 7.24 -4.64 1.93
CA GLY A 104 6.23 -5.15 0.99
C GLY A 104 6.62 -6.50 0.36
N ARG A 105 7.91 -6.75 0.13
CA ARG A 105 8.41 -8.05 -0.35
C ARG A 105 8.24 -9.13 0.72
N GLU A 106 8.58 -8.83 1.97
CA GLU A 106 8.47 -9.75 3.08
C GLU A 106 7.00 -10.12 3.38
N GLU A 107 6.12 -9.12 3.41
CA GLU A 107 4.67 -9.31 3.55
C GLU A 107 4.10 -10.14 2.39
N GLY A 108 4.42 -9.76 1.15
CA GLY A 108 3.98 -10.49 -0.04
C GLY A 108 4.48 -11.94 -0.06
N TRP A 109 5.70 -12.19 0.41
CA TRP A 109 6.26 -13.53 0.55
C TRP A 109 5.52 -14.36 1.61
N LYS A 110 5.28 -13.78 2.80
CA LYS A 110 4.54 -14.43 3.88
C LYS A 110 3.12 -14.79 3.44
N GLU A 111 2.40 -13.84 2.85
CA GLU A 111 1.06 -14.08 2.31
C GLU A 111 1.07 -15.14 1.20
N GLY A 112 2.05 -15.06 0.30
CA GLY A 112 2.20 -16.01 -0.80
C GLY A 112 2.42 -17.44 -0.31
N ILE A 113 3.31 -17.62 0.68
CA ILE A 113 3.52 -18.92 1.33
C ILE A 113 2.24 -19.41 2.02
N GLN A 114 1.57 -18.55 2.79
CA GLN A 114 0.36 -18.94 3.51
C GLN A 114 -0.74 -19.39 2.55
N LYS A 115 -1.04 -18.58 1.52
CA LYS A 115 -2.01 -18.92 0.47
C LYS A 115 -1.61 -20.19 -0.28
N GLY A 116 -0.32 -20.37 -0.56
CA GLY A 116 0.21 -21.56 -1.21
C GLY A 116 0.04 -22.84 -0.37
N LEU A 117 0.31 -22.76 0.94
CA LEU A 117 0.15 -23.87 1.87
C LEU A 117 -1.33 -24.25 2.06
N GLU A 118 -2.21 -23.25 2.20
CA GLU A 118 -3.66 -23.46 2.32
C GLU A 118 -4.20 -24.14 1.07
N LYS A 119 -3.92 -23.58 -0.12
CA LYS A 119 -4.34 -24.16 -1.39
C LYS A 119 -3.77 -25.57 -1.60
N GLY A 120 -2.49 -25.78 -1.29
CA GLY A 120 -1.86 -27.09 -1.42
C GLY A 120 -2.47 -28.14 -0.48
N ARG A 121 -2.88 -27.73 0.73
CA ARG A 121 -3.59 -28.60 1.67
C ARG A 121 -4.98 -28.95 1.16
N GLU A 122 -5.75 -27.97 0.67
CA GLU A 122 -7.07 -28.19 0.08
C GLU A 122 -7.00 -29.13 -1.14
N GLU A 123 -6.07 -28.88 -2.06
CA GLU A 123 -5.83 -29.73 -3.23
C GLU A 123 -5.46 -31.16 -2.81
N THR A 124 -4.56 -31.33 -1.83
CA THR A 124 -4.16 -32.65 -1.33
C THR A 124 -5.34 -33.40 -0.70
N VAL A 125 -6.14 -32.73 0.13
CA VAL A 125 -7.33 -33.33 0.75
C VAL A 125 -8.33 -33.76 -0.33
N ARG A 126 -8.56 -32.90 -1.33
CA ARG A 126 -9.44 -33.18 -2.47
C ARG A 126 -8.98 -34.37 -3.28
N GLU A 127 -7.70 -34.43 -3.65
CA GLU A 127 -7.13 -35.53 -4.43
C GLU A 127 -7.19 -36.86 -3.67
N LYS A 128 -6.80 -36.87 -2.39
CA LYS A 128 -6.88 -38.07 -1.54
C LYS A 128 -8.31 -38.56 -1.34
N THR A 129 -9.25 -37.63 -1.16
CA THR A 129 -10.69 -37.93 -1.06
C THR A 129 -11.18 -38.59 -2.35
N LYS A 130 -10.86 -38.02 -3.51
CA LYS A 130 -11.20 -38.59 -4.82
C LYS A 130 -10.56 -39.96 -5.04
N ALA A 131 -9.30 -40.15 -4.63
CA ALA A 131 -8.62 -41.44 -4.75
C ALA A 131 -9.28 -42.52 -3.88
N ALA A 132 -9.65 -42.19 -2.63
CA ALA A 132 -10.35 -43.11 -1.73
C ALA A 132 -11.73 -43.52 -2.28
N LEU A 133 -12.49 -42.56 -2.81
CA LEU A 133 -13.78 -42.84 -3.45
C LEU A 133 -13.63 -43.74 -4.69
N LYS A 134 -12.61 -43.50 -5.53
CA LYS A 134 -12.29 -44.36 -6.68
C LYS A 134 -11.90 -45.78 -6.28
N ALA A 135 -11.26 -45.94 -5.13
CA ALA A 135 -10.91 -47.24 -4.55
C ALA A 135 -12.12 -47.98 -3.96
N GLY A 136 -13.32 -47.37 -3.97
CA GLY A 136 -14.56 -48.00 -3.54
C GLY A 136 -14.90 -47.82 -2.05
N LEU A 137 -14.19 -46.95 -1.33
CA LEU A 137 -14.54 -46.63 0.06
C LEU A 137 -15.88 -45.88 0.11
N ASP A 138 -16.68 -46.15 1.14
CA ASP A 138 -17.97 -45.49 1.32
C ASP A 138 -17.80 -44.03 1.78
N VAL A 139 -18.82 -43.22 1.47
CA VAL A 139 -18.80 -41.77 1.68
C VAL A 139 -18.67 -41.41 3.16
N THR A 140 -19.29 -42.18 4.06
CA THR A 140 -19.26 -41.92 5.51
C THR A 140 -17.87 -42.17 6.08
N LEU A 141 -17.21 -43.27 5.68
CA LEU A 141 -15.84 -43.58 6.08
C LEU A 141 -14.84 -42.55 5.53
N VAL A 142 -14.99 -42.14 4.26
CA VAL A 142 -14.12 -41.12 3.65
C VAL A 142 -14.28 -39.76 4.34
N SER A 143 -15.51 -39.34 4.65
CA SER A 143 -15.80 -38.13 5.42
C SER A 143 -15.10 -38.15 6.77
N GLN A 144 -15.20 -39.27 7.52
CA GLN A 144 -14.56 -39.41 8.82
C GLN A 144 -13.02 -39.36 8.75
N ILE A 145 -12.40 -40.03 7.77
CA ILE A 145 -10.94 -40.07 7.62
C ILE A 145 -10.38 -38.71 7.18
N MET A 146 -11.06 -38.05 6.24
CA MET A 146 -10.59 -36.80 5.63
C MET A 146 -10.97 -35.57 6.46
N GLY A 147 -11.84 -35.73 7.47
CA GLY A 147 -12.34 -34.62 8.29
C GLY A 147 -13.21 -33.64 7.48
N LEU A 148 -13.88 -34.14 6.46
CA LEU A 148 -14.78 -33.38 5.58
C LEU A 148 -16.22 -33.68 5.97
N ASP A 149 -17.13 -32.76 5.68
CA ASP A 149 -18.55 -33.08 5.81
C ASP A 149 -19.00 -34.06 4.71
N ILE A 150 -20.15 -34.71 4.94
CA ILE A 150 -20.66 -35.70 3.98
C ILE A 150 -21.06 -35.02 2.65
N GLU A 151 -21.53 -33.77 2.68
CA GLU A 151 -21.95 -33.05 1.48
C GLU A 151 -20.76 -32.71 0.57
N GLU A 152 -19.63 -32.33 1.13
CA GLU A 152 -18.35 -32.07 0.48
C GLU A 152 -17.83 -33.32 -0.21
N VAL A 153 -17.81 -34.45 0.51
CA VAL A 153 -17.41 -35.75 -0.08
C VAL A 153 -18.36 -36.15 -1.20
N GLN A 154 -19.67 -35.92 -1.04
CA GLN A 154 -20.67 -36.21 -2.06
C GLN A 154 -20.49 -35.34 -3.31
N LYS A 155 -20.26 -34.03 -3.16
CA LYS A 155 -19.92 -33.12 -4.27
C LYS A 155 -18.68 -33.60 -5.03
N LEU A 156 -17.63 -33.99 -4.31
CA LEU A 156 -16.40 -34.52 -4.92
C LEU A 156 -16.63 -35.84 -5.67
N LYS A 157 -17.54 -36.68 -5.17
CA LYS A 157 -17.96 -37.92 -5.85
C LYS A 157 -18.73 -37.64 -7.13
N GLU A 158 -19.63 -36.66 -7.13
CA GLU A 158 -20.38 -36.24 -8.33
C GLU A 158 -19.46 -35.69 -9.42
N GLU A 159 -18.45 -34.89 -9.04
CA GLU A 159 -17.45 -34.40 -9.98
C GLU A 159 -16.63 -35.50 -10.67
N LEU A 160 -16.41 -36.64 -10.02
CA LEU A 160 -15.73 -37.79 -10.62
C LEU A 160 -16.58 -38.49 -11.69
N ASN A 161 -17.91 -38.34 -11.61
CA ASN A 161 -18.87 -38.98 -12.50
C ASN A 161 -19.36 -38.03 -13.61
N LYS A 162 -18.86 -36.79 -13.67
CA LYS A 162 -19.11 -35.89 -14.80
C LYS A 162 -18.35 -36.43 -16.03
N PRO A 163 -19.00 -36.53 -17.20
CA PRO A 163 -18.39 -37.03 -18.43
C PRO A 163 -17.25 -36.14 -18.93
#